data_AF-A0AAV9K0Y0-F1
#
_entry.id   AF-A0AAV9K0Y0-F1
#
_cell.length_a   1.000
_cell.length_b   1.000
_cell.length_c   1.000
_cell.angle_alpha   90.00
_cell.angle_beta   90.00
_cell.angle_gamma   90.00
#
_symmetry.space_group_name_H-M   'P 1'
#
loop_
_entity.id
_entity.type
_entity.pdbx_description
1 polymer ?
#
loop_
_entity_poly.entity_id
_entity_poly.type
_entity_poly.pdbx_seq_one_letter_code
_entity_poly.pdbx_strand_id
1 'polypeptide(L)'
;MNLFTLVAQFIFNAVVVGNGFIAQDLQFQNTAGQQKHQAVALRVGEDQSVINRCKIDAFQDTLYTHTLRQFYRDCYITGTVDFIINVCKLNPHVNYLIFILCYLNFEKLSLWLIHQFEITGLVD
;
A
#
# COMPACT_ATOMS: atom_id res chain seq x y z
N MET A 1 16.02 -13.23 15.81
CA MET A 1 15.37 -12.00 15.29
C MET A 1 13.93 -12.41 15.01
N ASN A 2 13.03 -12.10 15.93
CA ASN A 2 11.74 -12.79 16.00
C ASN A 2 10.71 -12.00 15.21
N LEU A 3 9.73 -12.69 14.60
CA LEU A 3 8.67 -12.06 13.80
C LEU A 3 7.96 -10.93 14.55
N PHE A 4 7.89 -11.03 15.89
CA PHE A 4 7.37 -9.99 16.80
C PHE A 4 8.14 -8.66 16.77
N THR A 5 9.44 -8.66 16.44
CA THR A 5 10.26 -7.45 16.38
C THR A 5 10.10 -6.71 15.04
N LEU A 6 9.82 -7.43 13.94
CA LEU A 6 9.64 -6.80 12.63
C LEU A 6 8.36 -5.97 12.52
N VAL A 7 7.28 -6.38 13.21
CA VAL A 7 6.00 -5.64 13.19
C VAL A 7 6.06 -4.37 14.05
N ALA A 8 6.88 -4.38 15.11
CA ALA A 8 7.06 -3.24 16.03
C ALA A 8 7.85 -2.06 15.43
N GLN A 9 8.49 -2.24 14.28
CA GLN A 9 9.25 -1.19 13.59
C GLN A 9 8.34 -0.28 12.73
N PHE A 10 7.15 -0.76 12.34
CA PHE A 10 6.22 -0.03 11.49
C PHE A 10 5.14 0.68 12.32
N ILE A 11 4.98 1.99 12.12
CA ILE A 11 3.83 2.71 12.66
C ILE A 11 2.68 2.57 11.64
N PHE A 12 1.65 1.81 11.99
CA PHE A 12 0.44 1.67 11.18
C PHE A 12 -0.66 2.61 11.66
N ASN A 13 -1.35 3.29 10.74
CA ASN A 13 -2.59 4.00 11.05
C ASN A 13 -3.81 3.08 10.98
N ALA A 14 -3.92 2.28 9.91
CA ALA A 14 -4.99 1.30 9.74
C ALA A 14 -4.46 -0.06 9.27
N VAL A 15 -5.05 -1.13 9.81
CA VAL A 15 -4.76 -2.51 9.41
C VAL A 15 -6.08 -3.22 9.12
N VAL A 16 -6.19 -3.80 7.93
CA VAL A 16 -7.34 -4.61 7.52
C VAL A 16 -7.09 -6.06 7.93
N VAL A 17 -8.04 -6.68 8.64
CA VAL A 17 -7.94 -8.04 9.22
C VAL A 17 -9.15 -8.93 8.90
N GLY A 18 -9.96 -8.58 7.89
CA GLY A 18 -11.05 -9.42 7.41
C GLY A 18 -11.12 -9.48 5.88
N ASN A 19 -11.35 -10.68 5.35
CA ASN A 19 -11.58 -10.94 3.93
C ASN A 19 -12.83 -10.18 3.41
N GLY A 20 -12.80 -9.78 2.14
CA GLY A 20 -13.90 -9.06 1.51
C GLY A 20 -14.05 -7.62 2.03
N PHE A 21 -13.01 -7.06 2.64
CA PHE A 21 -13.02 -5.67 3.11
C PHE A 21 -13.27 -4.70 1.97
N ILE A 22 -14.19 -3.76 2.17
CA ILE A 22 -14.48 -2.69 1.22
C ILE A 22 -14.29 -1.35 1.91
N ALA A 23 -13.41 -0.51 1.38
CA ALA A 23 -13.31 0.89 1.72
C ALA A 23 -13.73 1.74 0.53
N GLN A 24 -14.57 2.74 0.78
CA GLN A 24 -15.06 3.64 -0.26
C GLN A 24 -15.23 5.07 0.24
N ASP A 25 -14.74 6.05 -0.53
CA ASP A 25 -14.86 7.49 -0.21
C ASP A 25 -14.25 7.86 1.16
N LEU A 26 -13.13 7.22 1.53
CA LEU A 26 -12.44 7.41 2.81
C LEU A 26 -11.01 7.94 2.63
N GLN A 27 -10.49 8.58 3.67
CA GLN A 27 -9.08 8.95 3.76
C GLN A 27 -8.36 8.16 4.86
N PHE A 28 -7.26 7.51 4.51
CA PHE A 28 -6.29 6.92 5.42
C PHE A 28 -5.05 7.81 5.43
N GLN A 29 -4.69 8.33 6.60
CA GLN A 29 -3.56 9.25 6.72
C GLN A 29 -2.67 8.90 7.90
N ASN A 30 -1.36 8.82 7.65
CA ASN A 30 -0.36 8.70 8.70
C ASN A 30 0.53 9.94 8.76
N THR A 31 0.36 10.73 9.82
CA THR A 31 1.06 12.01 10.02
C THR A 31 2.33 11.87 10.87
N ALA A 32 2.88 10.66 11.03
CA ALA A 32 4.09 10.43 11.83
C ALA A 32 5.31 11.25 11.36
N GLY A 33 5.31 11.70 10.09
CA GLY A 33 6.34 12.55 9.52
C GLY A 33 7.56 11.79 9.02
N GLN A 34 8.32 12.41 8.12
CA GLN A 34 9.52 11.82 7.50
C GLN A 34 10.60 11.39 8.52
N GLN A 35 10.60 11.99 9.72
CA GLN A 35 11.59 11.72 10.77
C GLN A 35 11.38 10.38 11.48
N LYS A 36 10.17 9.80 11.41
CA LYS A 36 9.80 8.57 12.13
C LYS A 36 10.00 7.28 11.34
N HIS A 37 10.80 7.34 10.25
CA HIS A 37 11.01 6.21 9.36
C HIS A 37 9.67 5.67 8.83
N GLN A 38 9.42 4.36 8.92
CA GLN A 38 8.31 3.66 8.26
C GLN A 38 6.95 4.07 8.84
N ALA A 39 6.11 4.72 8.02
CA ALA A 39 4.86 5.35 8.43
C ALA A 39 3.71 4.90 7.50
N VAL A 40 3.22 3.69 7.72
CA VAL A 40 2.20 3.06 6.89
C VAL A 40 0.83 3.67 7.20
N ALA A 41 0.16 4.24 6.19
CA ALA A 41 -1.23 4.69 6.32
C ALA A 41 -2.20 3.52 6.31
N LEU A 42 -2.01 2.57 5.39
CA LEU A 42 -2.90 1.42 5.24
C LEU A 42 -2.11 0.15 4.99
N ARG A 43 -2.34 -0.87 5.83
CA ARG A 43 -1.88 -2.24 5.58
C ARG A 43 -3.06 -3.14 5.24
N VAL A 44 -3.00 -3.78 4.08
CA VAL A 44 -4.01 -4.73 3.61
C VAL A 44 -3.35 -6.09 3.38
N GLY A 45 -3.79 -7.10 4.13
CA GLY A 45 -3.31 -8.48 4.02
C GLY A 45 -4.39 -9.50 3.69
N GLU A 46 -5.59 -9.05 3.35
CA GLU A 46 -6.81 -9.85 3.28
C GLU A 46 -7.29 -10.06 1.85
N ASP A 47 -7.94 -11.21 1.59
CA ASP A 47 -8.36 -11.61 0.27
C ASP A 47 -9.65 -10.90 -0.16
N GLN A 48 -9.77 -10.64 -1.48
CA GLN A 48 -10.92 -9.96 -2.08
C GLN A 48 -11.17 -8.56 -1.51
N SER A 49 -10.09 -7.87 -1.12
CA SER A 49 -10.19 -6.51 -0.59
C SER A 49 -10.38 -5.50 -1.72
N VAL A 50 -11.31 -4.55 -1.55
CA VAL A 50 -11.60 -3.47 -2.50
C VAL A 50 -11.41 -2.12 -1.82
N ILE A 51 -10.60 -1.25 -2.43
CA ILE A 51 -10.39 0.11 -1.99
C ILE A 51 -10.74 1.01 -3.18
N ASN A 52 -11.80 1.83 -3.03
CA ASN A 52 -12.39 2.57 -4.14
C ASN A 52 -12.57 4.05 -3.80
N ARG A 53 -12.08 4.97 -4.63
CA ARG A 53 -12.18 6.42 -4.39
C ARG A 53 -11.66 6.85 -3.01
N CYS A 54 -10.59 6.20 -2.55
CA CYS A 54 -9.98 6.52 -1.27
C CYS A 54 -8.74 7.39 -1.46
N LYS A 55 -8.43 8.20 -0.44
CA LYS A 55 -7.13 8.89 -0.34
C LYS A 55 -6.24 8.14 0.66
N ILE A 56 -5.02 7.82 0.28
CA ILE A 56 -4.04 7.13 1.12
C ILE A 56 -2.77 7.97 1.17
N ASP A 57 -2.47 8.53 2.32
CA ASP A 57 -1.45 9.59 2.45
C ASP A 57 -0.50 9.34 3.61
N ALA A 58 0.79 9.25 3.32
CA ALA A 58 1.84 9.21 4.34
C ALA A 58 3.19 9.65 3.75
N PHE A 59 4.29 9.27 4.42
CA PHE A 59 5.65 9.58 4.00
C PHE A 59 6.31 8.32 3.41
N GLN A 60 7.01 7.54 4.24
CA GLN A 60 7.64 6.30 3.84
C GLN A 60 6.70 5.12 4.08
N ASP A 61 6.62 4.18 3.13
CA ASP A 61 5.84 2.94 3.20
C ASP A 61 4.30 3.15 3.27
N THR A 62 3.77 4.20 2.63
CA THR A 62 2.35 4.64 2.72
C THR A 62 1.31 3.53 2.63
N LEU A 63 1.38 2.67 1.61
CA LEU A 63 0.47 1.56 1.37
C LEU A 63 1.24 0.26 1.43
N TYR A 64 0.87 -0.62 2.35
CA TYR A 64 1.45 -1.95 2.49
C TYR A 64 0.46 -3.01 2.00
N THR A 65 0.62 -3.43 0.75
CA THR A 65 -0.11 -4.56 0.13
C THR A 65 0.61 -5.86 0.51
N HIS A 66 0.25 -6.43 1.66
CA HIS A 66 1.00 -7.55 2.25
C HIS A 66 0.85 -8.85 1.44
N THR A 67 -0.40 -9.32 1.24
CA THR A 67 -0.73 -10.62 0.64
C THR A 67 -2.14 -10.65 0.04
N LEU A 68 -2.45 -11.70 -0.74
CA LEU A 68 -3.79 -12.04 -1.28
C LEU A 68 -4.33 -11.08 -2.36
N ARG A 69 -5.56 -11.31 -2.84
CA ARG A 69 -6.14 -10.55 -3.95
C ARG A 69 -6.71 -9.23 -3.48
N GLN A 70 -6.30 -8.15 -4.12
CA GLN A 70 -6.69 -6.79 -3.73
C GLN A 70 -6.95 -5.94 -4.98
N PHE A 71 -7.93 -5.05 -4.90
CA PHE A 71 -8.33 -4.17 -5.99
C PHE A 71 -8.41 -2.71 -5.50
N TYR A 72 -7.58 -1.84 -6.06
CA TYR A 72 -7.56 -0.42 -5.80
C TYR A 72 -8.01 0.33 -7.05
N ARG A 73 -9.01 1.21 -6.92
CA ARG A 73 -9.57 1.96 -8.04
C ARG A 73 -9.90 3.39 -7.67
N ASP A 74 -9.61 4.32 -8.58
CA ASP A 74 -9.91 5.75 -8.47
C ASP A 74 -9.37 6.36 -7.17
N CYS A 75 -8.32 5.77 -6.59
CA CYS A 75 -7.73 6.25 -5.34
C CYS A 75 -6.63 7.28 -5.61
N TYR A 76 -6.36 8.11 -4.62
CA TYR A 76 -5.25 9.06 -4.62
C TYR A 76 -4.22 8.62 -3.58
N ILE A 77 -3.05 8.14 -4.03
CA ILE A 77 -2.01 7.60 -3.16
C ILE A 77 -0.79 8.53 -3.19
N THR A 78 -0.39 9.02 -2.03
CA THR A 78 0.69 10.00 -1.85
C THR A 78 1.75 9.50 -0.89
N GLY A 79 3.03 9.70 -1.23
CA GLY A 79 4.15 9.35 -0.37
C GLY A 79 5.50 9.80 -0.92
N THR A 80 6.56 9.56 -0.16
CA THR A 80 7.91 10.02 -0.49
C THR A 80 8.85 8.89 -0.89
N VAL A 81 8.97 7.83 -0.08
CA VAL A 81 9.92 6.71 -0.29
C VAL A 81 9.17 5.40 -0.18
N ASP A 82 9.35 4.51 -1.16
CA ASP A 82 8.79 3.14 -1.20
C ASP A 82 7.30 3.09 -0.80
N PHE A 83 6.53 4.09 -1.21
CA PHE A 83 5.21 4.36 -0.65
C PHE A 83 4.14 3.32 -1.05
N ILE A 84 4.43 2.43 -1.99
CA ILE A 84 3.68 1.19 -2.17
C ILE A 84 4.66 0.04 -1.95
N ILE A 85 4.49 -0.66 -0.82
CA ILE A 85 5.26 -1.86 -0.50
C ILE A 85 4.41 -3.08 -0.77
N ASN A 86 4.97 -3.99 -1.56
CA ASN A 86 4.44 -5.32 -1.76
C ASN A 86 5.43 -6.38 -1.25
N VAL A 87 4.96 -7.28 -0.38
CA VAL A 87 5.77 -8.39 0.17
C VAL A 87 5.50 -9.71 -0.56
N CYS A 88 4.62 -9.72 -1.57
CA CYS A 88 4.41 -10.88 -2.44
C CYS A 88 5.64 -11.17 -3.30
N LYS A 89 6.60 -11.90 -2.73
CA LYS A 89 7.68 -12.56 -3.45
C LYS A 89 8.04 -13.95 -2.90
N LEU A 90 7.24 -14.54 -2.02
CA LEU A 90 7.66 -15.74 -1.26
C LEU A 90 6.91 -17.05 -1.54
N ASN A 91 5.89 -17.09 -2.42
CA ASN A 91 5.30 -18.39 -2.79
C ASN A 91 4.66 -18.39 -4.20
N PRO A 92 5.32 -18.95 -5.23
CA PRO A 92 4.81 -18.92 -6.61
C PRO A 92 3.50 -19.71 -6.82
N HIS A 93 3.03 -20.46 -5.81
CA HIS A 93 1.81 -21.27 -5.89
C HIS A 93 0.54 -20.56 -5.41
N VAL A 94 0.63 -19.29 -4.98
CA VAL A 94 -0.52 -18.52 -4.50
C VAL A 94 -0.80 -17.38 -5.48
N ASN A 95 -2.03 -17.28 -5.95
CA ASN A 95 -2.46 -16.21 -6.86
C ASN A 95 -2.54 -14.87 -6.10
N TYR A 96 -1.50 -14.05 -6.25
CA TYR A 96 -1.45 -12.69 -5.72
C TYR A 96 -1.80 -11.69 -6.82
N LEU A 97 -3.10 -11.47 -7.02
CA LEU A 97 -3.56 -10.49 -7.99
C LEU A 97 -3.87 -9.19 -7.26
N ILE A 98 -2.96 -8.23 -7.37
CA ILE A 98 -3.13 -6.88 -6.84
C ILE A 98 -3.24 -5.93 -8.04
N PHE A 99 -4.41 -5.33 -8.23
CA PHE A 99 -4.63 -4.32 -9.25
C PHE A 99 -4.71 -2.94 -8.63
N ILE A 100 -3.99 -1.97 -9.20
CA ILE A 100 -3.98 -0.58 -8.75
C ILE A 100 -4.23 0.33 -9.94
N LEU A 101 -5.45 0.89 -10.00
CA LEU A 101 -5.88 1.88 -10.98
C LEU A 101 -6.09 3.22 -10.26
N CYS A 102 -5.00 3.90 -9.92
CA CYS A 102 -4.99 5.03 -8.99
C CYS A 102 -4.08 6.16 -9.48
N TYR A 103 -4.35 7.36 -8.98
CA TYR A 103 -3.48 8.52 -9.12
C TYR A 103 -2.33 8.43 -8.11
N LEU A 104 -1.09 8.56 -8.59
CA LEU A 104 0.12 8.48 -7.78
C LEU A 104 0.85 9.82 -7.85
N ASN A 105 1.16 10.42 -6.69
CA ASN A 105 1.96 11.64 -6.61
C ASN A 105 3.35 11.31 -6.04
N PHE A 106 4.38 11.41 -6.88
CA PHE A 106 5.78 11.10 -6.57
C PHE A 106 6.59 12.38 -6.35
N GLU A 107 7.06 12.63 -5.12
CA GLU A 107 8.06 13.69 -4.90
C GLU A 107 9.52 13.22 -5.06
N LYS A 108 9.82 11.90 -5.02
CA LYS A 108 11.18 11.36 -5.25
C LYS A 108 11.19 9.99 -5.94
N LEU A 109 11.82 9.90 -7.10
CA LEU A 109 12.04 8.63 -7.83
C LEU A 109 13.05 7.74 -7.08
N SER A 110 12.61 6.57 -6.60
CA SER A 110 13.50 5.42 -6.38
C SER A 110 13.34 4.42 -7.55
N LEU A 111 14.47 4.05 -8.16
CA LEU A 111 14.65 3.40 -9.47
C LEU A 111 14.20 1.93 -9.60
N TRP A 112 13.26 1.41 -8.78
CA TRP A 112 12.96 -0.03 -8.74
C TRP A 112 11.61 -0.48 -9.34
N LEU A 113 10.84 0.41 -9.96
CA LEU A 113 9.41 0.17 -10.26
C LEU A 113 9.07 -0.46 -11.63
N ILE A 114 10.03 -0.83 -12.48
CA ILE A 114 9.70 -1.14 -13.90
C ILE A 114 9.28 -2.60 -14.17
N HIS A 115 9.43 -3.57 -13.26
CA HIS A 115 9.29 -4.99 -13.68
C HIS A 115 8.02 -5.78 -13.31
N GLN A 116 7.03 -5.26 -12.58
CA GLN A 116 5.85 -6.06 -12.19
C GLN A 116 4.53 -5.28 -11.97
N PHE A 117 4.25 -4.19 -12.70
CA PHE A 117 2.96 -3.52 -12.56
C PHE A 117 2.40 -3.09 -13.93
N GLU A 118 1.18 -3.51 -14.27
CA GLU A 118 0.33 -2.75 -15.20
C GLU A 118 -0.06 -1.45 -14.51
N ILE A 119 0.83 -0.46 -14.58
CA ILE A 119 0.56 0.93 -14.17
C ILE A 119 -0.08 1.61 -15.38
N THR A 120 -1.41 1.77 -15.37
CA THR A 120 -2.09 2.72 -16.26
C THR A 120 -2.33 4.02 -15.51
N GLY A 121 -1.29 4.86 -15.43
CA GLY A 121 -1.40 6.23 -14.93
C GLY A 121 -1.59 7.21 -16.08
N LEU A 122 -2.75 7.88 -16.16
CA LEU A 122 -2.88 9.15 -16.87
C LEU A 122 -2.31 10.23 -15.95
N VAL A 123 -1.26 10.89 -16.44
CA VAL A 123 -0.62 12.04 -15.80
C VAL A 123 -1.31 13.28 -16.40
N ASP A 124 -2.08 14.00 -15.59
CA ASP A 124 -2.46 15.40 -15.83
C ASP A 124 -2.11 16.22 -14.59
#